data_AF-A0A7Y2B4F9-F1
#
_entry.id   AF-A0A7Y2B4F9-F1
#
_cell.length_a   1.000
_cell.length_b   1.000
_cell.length_c   1.000
_cell.angle_alpha   90.00
_cell.angle_beta   90.00
_cell.angle_gamma   90.00
#
_symmetry.space_group_name_H-M   'P 1'
#
loop_
_entity.id
_entity.type
_entity.pdbx_description
1 polymer ?
#
loop_
_entity_poly.entity_id
_entity_poly.type
_entity_poly.pdbx_seq_one_letter_code
_entity_poly.pdbx_strand_id
1 'polypeptide(L)'
;HVLNVHETCGECHDSRDVSEAWTANGGHATSGTYFDDVHGQAIVNGGLVVSADCVVCHGGHDILAAGDPESRLSGRNVENTCGQCHAGVLADYKKSVHHAVRAEDEETISATCTNCHPTHEAQRVTPDFLAGLSSTCSDCHQDQARTFRDSYHGRISSFGYGEPVASCADCHGFHGIVSADDPESKVHPANLIETCGQCHAGAHANFVSFQVHGDFHTPDDNAYVYWIRVAMEGLLLFVFVFGGIHATLWLVRSLLAREWKVRAAHKKIKGARHVRRWSGMYIGLHAAMMSSVTICGLTGLPLHFADRPWSVSIMRLLGGPGTAGLLHRVAAIVMTVTFVVYIVQIAYRLLVRREKGLFSGPNTMLPRKQDFLDLFGMLKWFVGLGERPKFDRWTYWEKFDYWAVFWGMVIIGGSGVLLWFPVAGTRFMPGWMLNAAAVVHGHEALLALGFLFTIHLFNGHLRPDKFPVDLLFYTGRMTEDEFKHERPKEYERAVADGTLEKLFDREPRRVRTIMGLVVSGITVGLGLMMLWVMIATMLI
;
A
#
# COMPACT_ATOMS: atom_id res chain seq x y z
N HIS A 1 -27.18 12.30 51.99
CA HIS A 1 -27.06 13.16 50.80
C HIS A 1 -26.38 12.36 49.71
N VAL A 2 -27.01 12.15 48.55
CA VAL A 2 -26.41 11.46 47.37
C VAL A 2 -25.02 12.03 47.03
N LEU A 3 -24.83 13.32 47.32
CA LEU A 3 -23.58 14.07 47.18
C LEU A 3 -22.38 13.56 47.99
N ASN A 4 -22.51 12.59 48.91
CA ASN A 4 -21.37 12.11 49.72
C ASN A 4 -21.06 10.62 49.48
N VAL A 5 -21.80 9.95 48.59
CA VAL A 5 -21.58 8.52 48.27
C VAL A 5 -20.18 8.29 47.72
N HIS A 6 -19.75 9.18 46.82
CA HIS A 6 -18.48 9.06 46.13
C HIS A 6 -17.27 9.34 47.04
N GLU A 7 -17.34 10.34 47.93
CA GLU A 7 -16.31 10.58 48.94
C GLU A 7 -16.20 9.39 49.90
N THR A 8 -17.34 8.85 50.34
CA THR A 8 -17.38 7.69 51.26
C THR A 8 -16.78 6.43 50.62
N CYS A 9 -17.11 6.12 49.36
CA CYS A 9 -16.51 4.99 48.66
C CYS A 9 -15.01 5.23 48.37
N GLY A 10 -14.63 6.47 48.04
CA GLY A 10 -13.26 6.88 47.75
C GLY A 10 -12.30 6.71 48.93
N GLU A 11 -12.76 6.90 50.18
CA GLU A 11 -11.92 6.69 51.38
C GLU A 11 -11.26 5.30 51.43
N CYS A 12 -11.93 4.27 50.87
CA CYS A 12 -11.37 2.92 50.74
C CYS A 12 -10.79 2.66 49.35
N HIS A 13 -11.48 3.02 48.27
CA HIS A 13 -11.06 2.65 46.92
C HIS A 13 -9.91 3.53 46.36
N ASP A 14 -9.71 4.74 46.87
CA ASP A 14 -8.57 5.60 46.53
C ASP A 14 -7.40 5.43 47.54
N SER A 15 -7.62 4.68 48.63
CA SER A 15 -6.57 4.34 49.57
C SER A 15 -5.63 3.32 48.97
N ARG A 16 -4.35 3.70 48.86
CA ARG A 16 -3.28 2.84 48.32
C ARG A 16 -3.13 1.54 49.13
N ASP A 17 -3.18 1.62 50.45
CA ASP A 17 -3.00 0.46 51.33
C ASP A 17 -4.15 -0.55 51.19
N VAL A 18 -5.38 -0.05 51.06
CA VAL A 18 -6.59 -0.87 50.88
C VAL A 18 -6.64 -1.45 49.46
N SER A 19 -6.31 -0.64 48.45
CA SER A 19 -6.27 -1.05 47.05
C SER A 19 -5.19 -2.08 46.77
N GLU A 20 -3.97 -1.91 47.29
CA GLU A 20 -2.89 -2.89 47.15
C GLU A 20 -3.26 -4.23 47.82
N ALA A 21 -3.89 -4.19 49.01
CA ALA A 21 -4.37 -5.38 49.69
C ALA A 21 -5.51 -6.10 48.96
N TRP A 22 -6.42 -5.36 48.33
CA TRP A 22 -7.53 -5.93 47.53
C TRP A 22 -7.03 -6.50 46.19
N THR A 23 -6.12 -5.80 45.53
CA THR A 23 -5.54 -6.22 44.25
C THR A 23 -4.67 -7.47 44.41
N ALA A 24 -3.93 -7.59 45.52
CA ALA A 24 -3.18 -8.78 45.88
C ALA A 24 -4.04 -10.04 46.07
N ASN A 25 -5.35 -9.87 46.31
CA ASN A 25 -6.34 -10.94 46.44
C ASN A 25 -7.20 -11.12 45.17
N GLY A 26 -6.78 -10.55 44.03
CA GLY A 26 -7.45 -10.71 42.73
C GLY A 26 -8.56 -9.71 42.44
N GLY A 27 -8.71 -8.65 43.25
CA GLY A 27 -9.64 -7.55 42.98
C GLY A 27 -9.08 -6.52 41.98
N HIS A 28 -9.96 -5.72 41.38
CA HIS A 28 -9.59 -4.55 40.58
C HIS A 28 -10.12 -3.29 41.27
N ALA A 29 -9.23 -2.47 41.84
CA ALA A 29 -9.58 -1.22 42.52
C ALA A 29 -9.16 -0.04 41.65
N THR A 30 -10.12 0.56 40.94
CA THR A 30 -9.91 1.81 40.20
C THR A 30 -11.12 2.72 40.38
N SER A 31 -11.33 3.29 41.57
CA SER A 31 -12.28 4.41 41.74
C SER A 31 -11.73 5.73 41.19
N GLY A 32 -10.40 5.88 41.18
CA GLY A 32 -9.76 7.16 40.87
C GLY A 32 -10.09 7.72 39.49
N THR A 33 -10.42 6.88 38.50
CA THR A 33 -10.73 7.34 37.14
C THR A 33 -12.20 7.66 36.92
N TYR A 34 -13.11 7.19 37.79
CA TYR A 34 -14.55 7.46 37.66
C TYR A 34 -14.84 8.97 37.68
N PHE A 35 -14.12 9.72 38.51
CA PHE A 35 -14.31 11.18 38.56
C PHE A 35 -13.89 11.89 37.29
N ASP A 36 -13.04 11.29 36.46
CA ASP A 36 -12.64 11.82 35.15
C ASP A 36 -13.64 11.42 34.05
N ASP A 37 -14.54 10.49 34.33
CA ASP A 37 -15.57 10.04 33.39
C ASP A 37 -16.76 11.00 33.29
N VAL A 38 -17.60 10.81 32.28
CA VAL A 38 -18.74 11.69 32.02
C VAL A 38 -19.81 11.69 33.12
N HIS A 39 -19.99 10.58 33.84
CA HIS A 39 -20.94 10.46 34.93
C HIS A 39 -20.42 11.15 36.19
N GLY A 40 -19.16 10.90 36.57
CA GLY A 40 -18.48 11.55 37.68
C GLY A 40 -18.39 13.05 37.50
N GLN A 41 -17.97 13.51 36.31
CA GLN A 41 -17.93 14.94 35.96
C GLN A 41 -19.32 15.59 36.01
N ALA A 42 -20.37 14.88 35.58
CA ALA A 42 -21.74 15.39 35.66
C ALA A 42 -22.22 15.60 37.10
N ILE A 43 -21.81 14.74 38.04
CA ILE A 43 -22.12 14.89 39.48
C ILE A 43 -21.29 16.01 40.10
N VAL A 44 -19.97 15.91 40.02
CA VAL A 44 -19.03 16.77 40.75
C VAL A 44 -19.03 18.20 40.22
N ASN A 45 -18.93 18.36 38.89
CA ASN A 45 -18.82 19.68 38.25
C ASN A 45 -20.16 20.18 37.69
N GLY A 46 -21.03 19.26 37.27
CA GLY A 46 -22.34 19.59 36.71
C GLY A 46 -23.47 19.70 37.73
N GLY A 47 -23.30 19.21 38.96
CA GLY A 47 -24.35 19.17 39.98
C GLY A 47 -25.54 18.25 39.62
N LEU A 48 -25.37 17.37 38.62
CA LEU A 48 -26.43 16.52 38.11
C LEU A 48 -26.57 15.27 38.98
N VAL A 49 -27.29 15.39 40.10
CA VAL A 49 -27.52 14.31 41.08
C VAL A 49 -28.29 13.10 40.55
N VAL A 50 -28.81 13.17 39.33
CA VAL A 50 -29.48 12.05 38.63
C VAL A 50 -28.53 11.26 37.73
N SER A 51 -27.28 11.69 37.60
CA SER A 51 -26.24 10.92 36.92
C SER A 51 -25.93 9.65 37.73
N ALA A 52 -25.48 8.59 37.04
CA ALA A 52 -25.12 7.33 37.69
C ALA A 52 -24.00 7.56 38.70
N ASP A 53 -24.11 7.00 39.91
CA ASP A 53 -23.09 7.01 40.95
C ASP A 53 -22.66 5.58 41.32
N CYS A 54 -21.74 5.45 42.29
CA CYS A 54 -21.22 4.16 42.72
C CYS A 54 -22.35 3.21 43.19
N VAL A 55 -23.40 3.72 43.83
CA VAL A 55 -24.49 2.91 44.39
C VAL A 55 -25.47 2.47 43.31
N VAL A 56 -25.70 3.29 42.28
CA VAL A 56 -26.50 2.90 41.11
C VAL A 56 -25.86 1.68 40.44
N CYS A 57 -24.55 1.73 40.20
CA CYS A 57 -23.81 0.68 39.49
C CYS A 57 -23.51 -0.55 40.37
N HIS A 58 -23.03 -0.38 41.60
CA HIS A 58 -22.56 -1.49 42.44
C HIS A 58 -23.56 -1.97 43.49
N GLY A 59 -24.57 -1.17 43.83
CA GLY A 59 -25.35 -1.38 45.05
C GLY A 59 -24.80 -0.60 46.24
N GLY A 60 -25.57 -0.57 47.32
CA GLY A 60 -25.25 0.25 48.50
C GLY A 60 -24.75 -0.58 49.69
N HIS A 61 -25.42 -1.69 49.98
CA HIS A 61 -25.07 -2.63 51.06
C HIS A 61 -25.00 -4.09 50.55
N ASP A 62 -25.09 -4.24 49.23
CA ASP A 62 -25.21 -5.46 48.45
C ASP A 62 -24.17 -5.45 47.31
N ILE A 63 -22.98 -4.91 47.61
CA ILE A 63 -21.89 -4.77 46.63
C ILE A 63 -21.31 -6.14 46.31
N LEU A 64 -21.61 -6.63 45.11
CA LEU A 64 -21.15 -7.91 44.59
C LEU A 64 -20.09 -7.71 43.50
N ALA A 65 -19.13 -8.64 43.43
CA ALA A 65 -18.13 -8.66 42.36
C ALA A 65 -18.81 -8.78 40.99
N ALA A 66 -18.25 -8.18 39.94
CA ALA A 66 -18.85 -8.21 38.60
C ALA A 66 -19.00 -9.62 38.02
N GLY A 67 -18.21 -10.60 38.50
CA GLY A 67 -18.35 -12.01 38.13
C GLY A 67 -19.50 -12.74 38.83
N ASP A 68 -20.10 -12.16 39.87
CA ASP A 68 -21.26 -12.73 40.55
C ASP A 68 -22.51 -12.53 39.66
N PRO A 69 -23.29 -13.59 39.36
CA PRO A 69 -24.50 -13.48 38.53
C PRO A 69 -25.53 -12.46 39.06
N GLU A 70 -25.62 -12.29 40.38
CA GLU A 70 -26.55 -11.36 41.03
C GLU A 70 -26.01 -9.92 41.06
N SER A 71 -24.74 -9.70 40.70
CA SER A 71 -24.19 -8.35 40.61
C SER A 71 -24.91 -7.55 39.53
N ARG A 72 -25.18 -6.27 39.80
CA ARG A 72 -25.75 -5.33 38.83
C ARG A 72 -24.85 -5.12 37.61
N LEU A 73 -23.55 -5.37 37.75
CA LEU A 73 -22.57 -5.27 36.67
C LEU A 73 -22.20 -6.64 36.08
N SER A 74 -22.89 -7.70 36.49
CA SER A 74 -22.75 -9.00 35.82
C SER A 74 -23.16 -8.87 34.36
N GLY A 75 -22.64 -9.73 33.49
CA GLY A 75 -23.04 -9.72 32.07
C GLY A 75 -24.57 -9.80 31.90
N ARG A 76 -25.30 -10.43 32.83
CA ARG A 76 -26.76 -10.60 32.78
C ARG A 76 -27.52 -9.33 33.11
N ASN A 77 -26.95 -8.52 34.00
CA ASN A 77 -27.65 -7.38 34.58
C ASN A 77 -27.17 -6.05 34.00
N VAL A 78 -25.97 -6.00 33.43
CA VAL A 78 -25.31 -4.76 33.01
C VAL A 78 -26.14 -3.93 32.02
N GLU A 79 -26.84 -4.58 31.10
CA GLU A 79 -27.73 -3.92 30.13
C GLU A 79 -28.88 -3.20 30.84
N ASN A 80 -29.52 -3.88 31.81
CA ASN A 80 -30.61 -3.30 32.59
C ASN A 80 -30.10 -2.19 33.52
N THR A 81 -28.89 -2.32 34.06
CA THR A 81 -28.25 -1.30 34.91
C THR A 81 -28.03 0.00 34.14
N CYS A 82 -27.38 -0.04 32.98
CA CYS A 82 -27.21 1.14 32.13
C CYS A 82 -28.57 1.66 31.61
N GLY A 83 -29.49 0.73 31.32
CA GLY A 83 -30.82 1.01 30.79
C GLY A 83 -31.77 1.78 31.72
N GLN A 84 -31.48 1.85 33.02
CA GLN A 84 -32.25 2.66 33.96
C GLN A 84 -32.30 4.13 33.54
N CYS A 85 -31.18 4.64 33.01
CA CYS A 85 -31.05 6.00 32.48
C CYS A 85 -31.02 6.03 30.95
N HIS A 86 -30.43 5.02 30.30
CA HIS A 86 -30.29 4.93 28.85
C HIS A 86 -31.37 4.07 28.18
N ALA A 87 -32.63 4.22 28.59
CA ALA A 87 -33.74 3.37 28.16
C ALA A 87 -33.91 3.28 26.63
N GLY A 88 -33.68 4.39 25.90
CA GLY A 88 -33.72 4.41 24.44
C GLY A 88 -32.61 3.57 23.79
N VAL A 89 -31.38 3.68 24.31
CA VAL A 89 -30.24 2.87 23.84
C VAL A 89 -30.45 1.40 24.17
N LEU A 90 -30.98 1.09 25.36
CA LEU A 90 -31.34 -0.27 25.73
C LEU A 90 -32.37 -0.85 24.76
N ALA A 91 -33.39 -0.08 24.38
CA ALA A 91 -34.42 -0.53 23.45
C ALA A 91 -33.84 -0.85 22.06
N ASP A 92 -32.84 -0.10 21.60
CA ASP A 92 -32.14 -0.40 20.35
C ASP A 92 -31.18 -1.57 20.48
N TYR A 93 -30.41 -1.64 21.57
CA TYR A 93 -29.49 -2.75 21.82
C TYR A 93 -30.22 -4.09 21.97
N LYS A 94 -31.43 -4.12 22.54
CA LYS A 94 -32.24 -5.34 22.63
C LYS A 94 -32.66 -5.91 21.27
N LYS A 95 -32.55 -5.14 20.18
CA LYS A 95 -32.76 -5.62 18.80
C LYS A 95 -31.48 -6.24 18.21
N SER A 96 -30.33 -6.05 18.86
CA SER A 96 -29.03 -6.49 18.38
C SER A 96 -28.88 -8.01 18.44
N VAL A 97 -28.14 -8.57 17.49
CA VAL A 97 -27.66 -9.96 17.55
C VAL A 97 -26.84 -10.21 18.81
N HIS A 98 -26.13 -9.20 19.33
CA HIS A 98 -25.35 -9.33 20.56
C HIS A 98 -26.24 -9.58 21.79
N HIS A 99 -27.43 -8.95 21.84
CA HIS A 99 -28.41 -9.26 22.88
C HIS A 99 -29.04 -10.64 22.64
N ALA A 100 -29.44 -10.93 21.39
CA ALA A 100 -30.16 -12.17 21.05
C ALA A 100 -29.37 -13.43 21.41
N VAL A 101 -28.09 -13.54 21.01
CA VAL A 101 -27.27 -14.74 21.30
C VAL A 101 -27.06 -14.94 22.80
N ARG A 102 -26.97 -13.84 23.54
CA ARG A 102 -26.78 -13.85 24.99
C ARG A 102 -28.05 -14.22 25.74
N ALA A 103 -29.22 -13.85 25.20
CA ALA A 103 -30.51 -14.22 25.75
C ALA A 103 -30.81 -15.73 25.55
N GLU A 104 -30.25 -16.35 24.52
CA GLU A 104 -30.35 -17.79 24.27
C GLU A 104 -29.39 -18.61 25.13
N ASP A 105 -28.15 -18.14 25.28
CA ASP A 105 -27.13 -18.75 26.14
C ASP A 105 -26.30 -17.68 26.86
N GLU A 106 -26.46 -17.61 28.17
CA GLU A 106 -25.81 -16.60 29.01
C GLU A 106 -24.28 -16.81 29.13
N GLU A 107 -23.78 -18.00 28.80
CA GLU A 107 -22.35 -18.34 28.75
C GLU A 107 -21.70 -17.93 27.42
N THR A 108 -22.49 -17.67 26.38
CA THR A 108 -21.98 -17.23 25.08
C THR A 108 -21.34 -15.84 25.21
N ILE A 109 -20.08 -15.74 24.76
CA ILE A 109 -19.34 -14.48 24.72
C ILE A 109 -19.99 -13.56 23.70
N SER A 110 -20.52 -12.43 24.18
CA SER A 110 -21.17 -11.42 23.37
C SER A 110 -20.89 -10.03 23.91
N ALA A 111 -20.89 -9.03 23.03
CA ALA A 111 -20.59 -7.65 23.41
C ALA A 111 -21.75 -7.02 24.18
N THR A 112 -21.47 -6.58 25.41
CA THR A 112 -22.38 -5.81 26.27
C THR A 112 -22.00 -4.32 26.27
N CYS A 113 -22.75 -3.49 27.00
CA CYS A 113 -22.47 -2.06 27.12
C CYS A 113 -21.02 -1.77 27.54
N THR A 114 -20.45 -2.61 28.43
CA THR A 114 -19.13 -2.36 29.02
C THR A 114 -17.96 -2.80 28.15
N ASN A 115 -18.22 -3.60 27.13
CA ASN A 115 -17.22 -3.98 26.13
C ASN A 115 -16.92 -2.83 25.16
N CYS A 116 -17.90 -1.96 24.90
CA CYS A 116 -17.74 -0.78 24.04
C CYS A 116 -17.55 0.51 24.83
N HIS A 117 -18.15 0.63 26.02
CA HIS A 117 -18.02 1.77 26.91
C HIS A 117 -17.34 1.37 28.22
N PRO A 118 -16.10 1.80 28.48
CA PRO A 118 -15.42 1.49 29.75
C PRO A 118 -16.20 2.09 30.94
N THR A 119 -16.33 1.35 32.04
CA THR A 119 -17.26 1.68 33.13
C THR A 119 -16.78 2.82 34.04
N HIS A 120 -15.49 2.92 34.32
CA HIS A 120 -14.88 3.98 35.14
C HIS A 120 -14.04 4.96 34.32
N GLU A 121 -14.18 4.90 33.00
CA GLU A 121 -13.54 5.82 32.05
C GLU A 121 -14.54 6.18 30.95
N ALA A 122 -15.84 6.11 31.25
CA ALA A 122 -16.91 6.38 30.29
C ALA A 122 -16.73 7.77 29.67
N GLN A 123 -16.56 7.81 28.35
CA GLN A 123 -16.31 9.06 27.62
C GLN A 123 -17.54 9.50 26.84
N ARG A 124 -17.58 10.78 26.47
CA ARG A 124 -18.56 11.26 25.49
C ARG A 124 -18.26 10.59 24.15
N VAL A 125 -19.31 10.23 23.42
CA VAL A 125 -19.18 9.77 22.04
C VAL A 125 -18.72 10.96 21.18
N THR A 126 -17.47 10.91 20.74
CA THR A 126 -16.85 11.86 19.81
C THR A 126 -16.59 11.16 18.47
N PRO A 127 -16.28 11.91 17.39
CA PRO A 127 -15.78 11.31 16.16
C PRO A 127 -14.58 10.38 16.37
N ASP A 128 -13.68 10.72 17.30
CA ASP A 128 -12.52 9.88 17.64
C ASP A 128 -12.92 8.57 18.32
N PHE A 129 -13.92 8.60 19.22
CA PHE A 129 -14.49 7.39 19.81
C PHE A 129 -15.08 6.48 18.73
N LEU A 130 -15.85 7.04 17.79
CA LEU A 130 -16.45 6.28 16.69
C LEU A 130 -15.38 5.69 15.75
N ALA A 131 -14.29 6.42 15.48
CA ALA A 131 -13.17 5.92 14.71
C ALA A 131 -12.47 4.73 15.40
N GLY A 132 -12.37 4.77 16.73
CA GLY A 132 -11.82 3.69 17.56
C GLY A 132 -12.71 2.44 17.64
N LEU A 133 -14.00 2.53 17.29
CA LEU A 133 -14.93 1.40 17.39
C LEU A 133 -14.51 0.20 16.53
N SER A 134 -13.79 0.44 15.43
CA SER A 134 -13.27 -0.64 14.58
C SER A 134 -12.31 -1.56 15.32
N SER A 135 -11.48 -1.04 16.24
CA SER A 135 -10.61 -1.90 17.07
C SER A 135 -11.42 -2.67 18.10
N THR A 136 -12.44 -2.07 18.71
CA THR A 136 -13.34 -2.75 19.65
C THR A 136 -14.05 -3.93 19.01
N CYS A 137 -14.58 -3.76 17.79
CA CYS A 137 -15.19 -4.88 17.05
C CYS A 137 -14.16 -6.00 16.77
N SER A 138 -12.90 -5.62 16.52
CA SER A 138 -11.83 -6.54 16.15
C SER A 138 -11.40 -7.47 17.30
N ASP A 139 -11.67 -7.11 18.56
CA ASP A 139 -11.27 -7.93 19.71
C ASP A 139 -11.95 -9.30 19.69
N CYS A 140 -13.21 -9.34 19.26
CA CYS A 140 -13.98 -10.58 19.06
C CYS A 140 -14.08 -11.01 17.58
N HIS A 141 -14.21 -10.07 16.63
CA HIS A 141 -14.37 -10.38 15.19
C HIS A 141 -13.05 -10.33 14.42
N GLN A 142 -12.07 -11.11 14.87
CA GLN A 142 -10.70 -11.04 14.35
C GLN A 142 -10.61 -11.40 12.86
N ASP A 143 -11.38 -12.39 12.40
CA ASP A 143 -11.37 -12.85 11.02
C ASP A 143 -11.93 -11.79 10.06
N GLN A 144 -13.08 -11.21 10.42
CA GLN A 144 -13.72 -10.14 9.63
C GLN A 144 -12.87 -8.87 9.66
N ALA A 145 -12.22 -8.57 10.80
CA ALA A 145 -11.30 -7.46 10.91
C ALA A 145 -10.06 -7.66 10.03
N ARG A 146 -9.54 -8.88 9.90
CA ARG A 146 -8.43 -9.21 9.00
C ARG A 146 -8.80 -8.90 7.55
N THR A 147 -9.91 -9.44 7.05
CA THR A 147 -10.33 -9.21 5.66
C THR A 147 -10.73 -7.76 5.39
N PHE A 148 -11.33 -7.08 6.38
CA PHE A 148 -11.64 -5.65 6.28
C PHE A 148 -10.37 -4.81 6.13
N ARG A 149 -9.32 -5.09 6.92
CA ARG A 149 -8.03 -4.39 6.84
C ARG A 149 -7.35 -4.55 5.49
N ASP A 150 -7.67 -5.59 4.73
CA ASP A 150 -7.16 -5.77 3.36
C ASP A 150 -7.91 -4.92 2.33
N SER A 151 -9.12 -4.44 2.66
CA SER A 151 -9.89 -3.52 1.83
C SER A 151 -9.30 -2.10 1.85
N TYR A 152 -9.69 -1.27 0.88
CA TYR A 152 -9.28 0.14 0.85
C TYR A 152 -9.73 0.89 2.11
N HIS A 153 -10.96 0.68 2.58
CA HIS A 153 -11.48 1.33 3.77
C HIS A 153 -10.67 0.96 5.02
N GLY A 154 -10.41 -0.34 5.20
CA GLY A 154 -9.61 -0.84 6.31
C GLY A 154 -8.19 -0.28 6.31
N ARG A 155 -7.48 -0.30 5.16
CA ARG A 155 -6.10 0.23 5.07
C ARG A 155 -6.01 1.69 5.44
N ILE A 156 -6.98 2.51 5.02
CA ILE A 156 -7.00 3.95 5.38
C ILE A 156 -7.30 4.11 6.87
N SER A 157 -8.27 3.37 7.40
CA SER A 157 -8.64 3.43 8.82
C SER A 157 -7.47 3.09 9.76
N SER A 158 -6.56 2.19 9.33
CA SER A 158 -5.38 1.77 10.11
C SER A 158 -4.38 2.89 10.38
N PHE A 159 -4.37 3.97 9.58
CA PHE A 159 -3.44 5.08 9.83
C PHE A 159 -3.85 5.98 10.98
N GLY A 160 -5.07 5.83 11.50
CA GLY A 160 -5.72 6.84 12.33
C GLY A 160 -5.90 8.15 11.55
N TYR A 161 -6.50 9.14 12.20
CA TYR A 161 -6.73 10.50 11.68
C TYR A 161 -7.90 10.65 10.70
N GLY A 162 -8.92 11.40 11.15
CA GLY A 162 -9.51 12.60 10.51
C GLY A 162 -10.08 12.54 9.08
N GLU A 163 -9.78 11.51 8.30
CA GLU A 163 -10.33 11.30 6.97
C GLU A 163 -11.63 10.50 7.10
N PRO A 164 -12.75 10.99 6.55
CA PRO A 164 -14.02 10.30 6.62
C PRO A 164 -13.96 9.06 5.71
N VAL A 165 -13.60 7.92 6.30
CA VAL A 165 -13.62 6.60 5.67
C VAL A 165 -14.58 5.69 6.42
N ALA A 166 -15.26 4.80 5.70
CA ALA A 166 -16.18 3.86 6.31
C ALA A 166 -15.46 2.94 7.31
N SER A 167 -16.06 2.79 8.49
CA SER A 167 -15.70 1.86 9.55
C SER A 167 -16.67 0.67 9.58
N CYS A 168 -16.44 -0.28 10.50
CA CYS A 168 -17.39 -1.37 10.74
C CYS A 168 -18.80 -0.83 11.04
N ALA A 169 -18.91 0.25 11.82
CA ALA A 169 -20.18 0.78 12.29
C ALA A 169 -20.96 1.59 11.23
N ASP A 170 -20.28 2.16 10.26
CA ASP A 170 -20.95 2.85 9.14
C ASP A 170 -21.78 1.86 8.31
N CYS A 171 -21.25 0.64 8.14
CA CYS A 171 -21.92 -0.44 7.44
C CYS A 171 -22.88 -1.25 8.33
N HIS A 172 -22.47 -1.64 9.55
CA HIS A 172 -23.24 -2.56 10.39
C HIS A 172 -24.11 -1.88 11.46
N GLY A 173 -23.82 -0.62 11.82
CA GLY A 173 -24.40 0.05 12.99
C GLY A 173 -23.57 -0.16 14.27
N PHE A 174 -24.10 0.29 15.41
CA PHE A 174 -23.40 0.27 16.71
C PHE A 174 -24.23 -0.36 17.84
N HIS A 175 -25.44 0.13 18.12
CA HIS A 175 -26.28 -0.43 19.20
C HIS A 175 -27.26 -1.50 18.70
N GLY A 176 -27.99 -1.25 17.60
CA GLY A 176 -28.98 -2.19 17.05
C GLY A 176 -28.45 -3.00 15.86
N ILE A 177 -27.29 -3.65 16.02
CA ILE A 177 -26.67 -4.43 14.94
C ILE A 177 -27.45 -5.72 14.71
N VAL A 178 -28.08 -5.87 13.54
CA VAL A 178 -28.84 -7.07 13.17
C VAL A 178 -28.04 -7.96 12.21
N SER A 179 -28.45 -9.22 12.06
CA SER A 179 -27.82 -10.19 11.15
C SER A 179 -27.80 -9.67 9.71
N ALA A 180 -26.80 -10.04 8.90
CA ALA A 180 -26.73 -9.65 7.50
C ALA A 180 -27.90 -10.18 6.65
N ASP A 181 -28.53 -11.28 7.08
CA ASP A 181 -29.71 -11.86 6.45
C ASP A 181 -31.01 -11.16 6.85
N ASP A 182 -30.96 -10.27 7.85
CA ASP A 182 -32.13 -9.51 8.29
C ASP A 182 -32.44 -8.38 7.27
N PRO A 183 -33.69 -8.23 6.79
CA PRO A 183 -34.07 -7.16 5.88
C PRO A 183 -33.85 -5.74 6.41
N GLU A 184 -33.80 -5.52 7.74
CA GLU A 184 -33.49 -4.23 8.36
C GLU A 184 -31.98 -3.95 8.41
N SER A 185 -31.14 -4.94 8.11
CA SER A 185 -29.69 -4.78 8.14
C SER A 185 -29.20 -3.87 7.05
N LYS A 186 -28.37 -2.89 7.41
CA LYS A 186 -27.70 -2.00 6.46
C LYS A 186 -26.79 -2.76 5.48
N VAL A 187 -26.30 -3.94 5.86
CA VAL A 187 -25.49 -4.80 4.98
C VAL A 187 -26.30 -5.87 4.24
N HIS A 188 -27.63 -5.89 4.41
CA HIS A 188 -28.49 -6.79 3.65
C HIS A 188 -28.37 -6.49 2.14
N PRO A 189 -28.36 -7.49 1.25
CA PRO A 189 -28.17 -7.28 -0.19
C PRO A 189 -29.12 -6.25 -0.83
N ALA A 190 -30.35 -6.13 -0.31
CA ALA A 190 -31.32 -5.14 -0.78
C ALA A 190 -30.99 -3.70 -0.36
N ASN A 191 -30.24 -3.51 0.73
CA ASN A 191 -29.94 -2.20 1.34
C ASN A 191 -28.55 -1.68 0.96
N LEU A 192 -27.66 -2.53 0.42
CA LEU A 192 -26.28 -2.15 0.08
C LEU A 192 -26.16 -0.94 -0.84
N ILE A 193 -27.10 -0.74 -1.77
CA ILE A 193 -27.07 0.45 -2.66
C ILE A 193 -27.23 1.73 -1.85
N GLU A 194 -28.13 1.73 -0.88
CA GLU A 194 -28.35 2.87 0.01
C GLU A 194 -27.16 3.05 0.97
N THR A 195 -26.70 1.97 1.60
CA THR A 195 -25.57 1.99 2.54
C THR A 195 -24.29 2.49 1.88
N CYS A 196 -23.91 1.93 0.73
CA CYS A 196 -22.76 2.43 -0.02
C CYS A 196 -23.01 3.83 -0.58
N GLY A 197 -24.26 4.16 -0.93
CA GLY A 197 -24.70 5.44 -1.47
C GLY A 197 -24.52 6.63 -0.51
N GLN A 198 -24.39 6.38 0.79
CA GLN A 198 -24.09 7.42 1.80
C GLN A 198 -22.78 8.16 1.48
N CYS A 199 -21.79 7.45 0.92
CA CYS A 199 -20.49 8.01 0.55
C CYS A 199 -20.23 7.95 -0.97
N HIS A 200 -20.75 6.94 -1.66
CA HIS A 200 -20.54 6.72 -3.09
C HIS A 200 -21.74 7.17 -3.92
N ALA A 201 -21.75 8.44 -4.28
CA ALA A 201 -22.78 9.00 -5.16
C ALA A 201 -22.91 8.18 -6.47
N GLY A 202 -24.10 7.66 -6.73
CA GLY A 202 -24.39 6.81 -7.89
C GLY A 202 -24.07 5.32 -7.71
N ALA A 203 -23.94 4.84 -6.47
CA ALA A 203 -23.93 3.41 -6.14
C ALA A 203 -25.10 2.69 -6.84
N HIS A 204 -24.82 1.48 -7.31
CA HIS A 204 -25.74 0.67 -8.13
C HIS A 204 -25.39 -0.81 -7.99
N ALA A 205 -26.23 -1.70 -8.53
CA ALA A 205 -26.13 -3.14 -8.33
C ALA A 205 -24.74 -3.74 -8.64
N ASN A 206 -24.11 -3.32 -9.74
CA ASN A 206 -22.76 -3.79 -10.07
C ASN A 206 -21.72 -3.31 -9.05
N PHE A 207 -21.78 -2.04 -8.64
CA PHE A 207 -20.84 -1.45 -7.68
C PHE A 207 -20.88 -2.18 -6.34
N VAL A 208 -22.07 -2.46 -5.83
CA VAL A 208 -22.25 -3.10 -4.51
C VAL A 208 -21.94 -4.60 -4.51
N SER A 209 -21.64 -5.20 -5.66
CA SER A 209 -21.10 -6.56 -5.73
C SER A 209 -19.61 -6.62 -5.33
N PHE A 210 -19.01 -5.50 -4.92
CA PHE A 210 -17.67 -5.45 -4.34
C PHE A 210 -17.63 -6.19 -2.99
N GLN A 211 -16.64 -7.05 -2.81
CA GLN A 211 -16.50 -7.85 -1.59
C GLN A 211 -15.62 -7.11 -0.57
N VAL A 212 -16.25 -6.52 0.45
CA VAL A 212 -15.54 -5.76 1.51
C VAL A 212 -14.75 -6.69 2.44
N HIS A 213 -15.31 -7.86 2.76
CA HIS A 213 -14.71 -8.89 3.61
C HIS A 213 -14.21 -10.11 2.83
N GLY A 214 -13.95 -9.99 1.53
CA GLY A 214 -13.55 -11.12 0.70
C GLY A 214 -12.15 -11.64 1.06
N ASP A 215 -12.04 -12.91 1.45
CA ASP A 215 -10.78 -13.62 1.57
C ASP A 215 -10.41 -14.26 0.23
N PHE A 216 -9.34 -13.74 -0.39
CA PHE A 216 -8.84 -14.26 -1.67
C PHE A 216 -7.65 -15.20 -1.50
N HIS A 217 -7.32 -15.62 -0.27
CA HIS A 217 -6.34 -16.66 0.00
C HIS A 217 -6.88 -18.07 -0.25
N THR A 218 -8.20 -18.22 -0.25
CA THR A 218 -8.90 -19.44 -0.68
C THR A 218 -9.77 -19.12 -1.90
N PRO A 219 -10.21 -20.14 -2.68
CA PRO A 219 -11.08 -19.93 -3.83
C PRO A 219 -12.56 -19.74 -3.44
N ASP A 220 -12.92 -19.82 -2.16
CA ASP A 220 -14.30 -19.99 -1.69
C ASP A 220 -15.15 -18.72 -1.90
N ASP A 221 -14.61 -17.54 -1.54
CA ASP A 221 -15.33 -16.28 -1.70
C ASP A 221 -15.37 -15.80 -3.15
N ASN A 222 -14.26 -15.96 -3.88
CA ASN A 222 -14.17 -15.61 -5.29
C ASN A 222 -12.99 -16.30 -5.99
N ALA A 223 -13.29 -17.42 -6.66
CA ALA A 223 -12.29 -18.19 -7.40
C ALA A 223 -11.53 -17.37 -8.46
N TYR A 224 -12.18 -16.39 -9.11
CA TYR A 224 -11.52 -15.56 -10.13
C TYR A 224 -10.44 -14.68 -9.52
N VAL A 225 -10.77 -13.97 -8.43
CA VAL A 225 -9.82 -13.10 -7.74
C VAL A 225 -8.69 -13.92 -7.11
N TYR A 226 -9.00 -15.09 -6.55
CA TYR A 226 -8.02 -16.05 -6.07
C TYR A 226 -6.99 -16.42 -7.15
N TRP A 227 -7.44 -16.86 -8.33
CA TRP A 227 -6.52 -17.27 -9.41
C TRP A 227 -5.73 -16.08 -9.99
N ILE A 228 -6.33 -14.89 -10.03
CA ILE A 228 -5.61 -13.66 -10.41
C ILE A 228 -4.48 -13.38 -9.41
N ARG A 229 -4.77 -13.44 -8.10
CA ARG A 229 -3.75 -13.26 -7.05
C ARG A 229 -2.62 -14.28 -7.20
N VAL A 230 -2.95 -15.57 -7.29
CA VAL A 230 -1.97 -16.65 -7.46
C VAL A 230 -1.11 -16.43 -8.72
N ALA A 231 -1.71 -16.01 -9.83
CA ALA A 231 -0.96 -15.70 -11.05
C ALA A 231 -0.02 -14.50 -10.87
N MET A 232 -0.46 -13.42 -10.20
CA MET A 232 0.36 -12.24 -9.93
C MET A 232 1.51 -12.56 -8.96
N GLU A 233 1.27 -13.31 -7.89
CA GLU A 233 2.29 -13.78 -6.96
C GLU A 233 3.29 -14.72 -7.66
N GLY A 234 2.81 -15.64 -8.49
CA GLY A 234 3.65 -16.53 -9.29
C GLY A 234 4.52 -15.76 -10.29
N LEU A 235 3.98 -14.74 -10.95
CA LEU A 235 4.73 -13.85 -11.82
C LEU A 235 5.81 -13.08 -11.04
N LEU A 236 5.46 -12.53 -9.88
CA LEU A 236 6.37 -11.83 -8.99
C LEU A 236 7.54 -12.73 -8.60
N LEU A 237 7.26 -13.94 -8.09
CA LEU A 237 8.27 -14.92 -7.72
C LEU A 237 9.16 -15.28 -8.92
N PHE A 238 8.56 -15.58 -10.08
CA PHE A 238 9.31 -15.94 -11.28
C PHE A 238 10.28 -14.83 -11.71
N VAL A 239 9.82 -13.58 -11.79
CA VAL A 239 10.64 -12.45 -12.24
C VAL A 239 11.80 -12.20 -11.28
N PHE A 240 11.59 -12.23 -9.96
CA PHE A 240 12.66 -11.99 -9.00
C PHE A 240 13.63 -13.16 -8.88
N VAL A 241 13.17 -14.41 -8.97
CA VAL A 241 14.07 -15.58 -8.98
C VAL A 241 14.92 -15.58 -10.25
N PHE A 242 14.30 -15.47 -11.42
CA PHE A 242 15.01 -15.47 -12.69
C PHE A 242 15.94 -14.25 -12.82
N GLY A 243 15.41 -13.05 -12.57
CA GLY A 243 16.16 -11.80 -12.67
C GLY A 243 17.25 -11.68 -11.60
N GLY A 244 17.00 -12.19 -10.39
CA GLY A 244 17.99 -12.26 -9.31
C GLY A 244 19.15 -13.19 -9.67
N ILE A 245 18.87 -14.43 -10.10
CA ILE A 245 19.91 -15.37 -10.56
C ILE A 245 20.71 -14.75 -11.71
N HIS A 246 20.02 -14.17 -12.69
CA HIS A 246 20.66 -13.52 -13.83
C HIS A 246 21.60 -12.37 -13.41
N ALA A 247 21.12 -11.44 -12.58
CA ALA A 247 21.89 -10.31 -12.10
C ALA A 247 23.08 -10.74 -11.22
N THR A 248 22.89 -11.74 -10.35
CA THR A 248 23.97 -12.28 -9.52
C THR A 248 25.06 -12.95 -10.36
N LEU A 249 24.68 -13.80 -11.32
CA LEU A 249 25.63 -14.44 -12.22
C LEU A 249 26.39 -13.41 -13.06
N TRP A 250 25.70 -12.37 -13.53
CA TRP A 250 26.34 -11.25 -14.21
C TRP A 250 27.34 -10.55 -13.28
N LEU A 251 26.93 -10.15 -12.08
CA LEU A 251 27.80 -9.45 -11.14
C LEU A 251 29.06 -10.26 -10.84
N VAL A 252 28.93 -11.54 -10.49
CA VAL A 252 30.05 -12.44 -10.22
C VAL A 252 31.00 -12.49 -11.42
N ARG A 253 30.46 -12.70 -12.63
CA ARG A 253 31.27 -12.79 -13.84
C ARG A 253 31.99 -11.47 -14.15
N SER A 254 31.31 -10.33 -14.02
CA SER A 254 31.89 -9.00 -14.25
C SER A 254 33.00 -8.68 -13.25
N LEU A 255 32.89 -9.13 -11.99
CA LEU A 255 33.94 -8.99 -11.00
C LEU A 255 35.16 -9.86 -11.33
N LEU A 256 34.94 -11.13 -11.72
CA LEU A 256 36.02 -12.04 -12.14
C LEU A 256 36.75 -11.55 -13.39
N ALA A 257 36.00 -11.03 -14.38
CA ALA A 257 36.54 -10.42 -15.59
C ALA A 257 37.15 -9.02 -15.35
N ARG A 258 37.07 -8.49 -14.13
CA ARG A 258 37.58 -7.18 -13.72
C ARG A 258 37.07 -6.04 -14.62
N GLU A 259 35.79 -6.10 -15.01
CA GLU A 259 35.19 -5.14 -15.95
C GLU A 259 35.24 -3.69 -15.46
N TRP A 260 35.38 -3.45 -14.14
CA TRP A 260 35.63 -2.12 -13.58
C TRP A 260 36.88 -1.44 -14.18
N LYS A 261 37.86 -2.22 -14.66
CA LYS A 261 39.06 -1.71 -15.33
C LYS A 261 38.74 -1.11 -16.70
N VAL A 262 37.71 -1.60 -17.38
CA VAL A 262 37.28 -1.07 -18.68
C VAL A 262 36.83 0.37 -18.52
N ARG A 263 35.98 0.65 -17.52
CA ARG A 263 35.54 2.01 -17.20
C ARG A 263 36.72 2.92 -16.82
N ALA A 264 37.64 2.42 -15.99
CA ALA A 264 38.82 3.16 -15.58
C ALA A 264 39.73 3.49 -16.78
N ALA A 265 39.80 2.61 -17.78
CA ALA A 265 40.53 2.85 -19.02
C ALA A 265 39.85 3.96 -19.85
N HIS A 266 38.54 3.87 -20.08
CA HIS A 266 37.80 4.90 -20.85
C HIS A 266 37.90 6.30 -20.23
N LYS A 267 37.86 6.42 -18.89
CA LYS A 267 38.01 7.71 -18.20
C LYS A 267 39.39 8.37 -18.38
N LYS A 268 40.42 7.62 -18.73
CA LYS A 268 41.78 8.17 -18.93
C LYS A 268 41.99 8.80 -20.30
N ILE A 269 41.08 8.55 -21.25
CA ILE A 269 41.20 9.02 -22.63
C ILE A 269 40.85 10.52 -22.67
N LYS A 270 41.87 11.35 -22.85
CA LYS A 270 41.71 12.81 -22.98
C LYS A 270 41.30 13.16 -24.41
N GLY A 271 40.34 14.08 -24.57
CA GLY A 271 39.90 14.55 -25.88
C GLY A 271 39.08 13.53 -26.67
N ALA A 272 38.46 12.55 -26.00
CA ALA A 272 37.61 11.57 -26.65
C ALA A 272 36.43 12.26 -27.37
N ARG A 273 36.17 11.84 -28.62
CA ARG A 273 34.96 12.26 -29.33
C ARG A 273 33.73 11.69 -28.61
N HIS A 274 32.63 12.43 -28.63
CA HIS A 274 31.41 12.03 -27.96
C HIS A 274 30.32 11.70 -28.97
N VAL A 275 29.62 10.59 -28.75
CA VAL A 275 28.49 10.14 -29.55
C VAL A 275 27.19 10.55 -28.86
N ARG A 276 26.26 11.14 -29.61
CA ARG A 276 24.91 11.45 -29.10
C ARG A 276 24.00 10.23 -29.25
N ARG A 277 23.56 9.69 -28.11
CA ARG A 277 22.58 8.57 -28.06
C ARG A 277 21.15 9.05 -27.89
N TRP A 278 20.95 10.08 -27.06
CA TRP A 278 19.61 10.53 -26.68
C TRP A 278 19.34 12.00 -26.99
N SER A 279 18.10 12.27 -27.39
CA SER A 279 17.60 13.64 -27.51
C SER A 279 17.20 14.19 -26.14
N GLY A 280 17.13 15.53 -26.02
CA GLY A 280 16.69 16.16 -24.77
C GLY A 280 15.26 15.79 -24.37
N MET A 281 14.40 15.51 -25.36
CA MET A 281 13.01 15.10 -25.14
C MET A 281 12.91 13.72 -24.49
N TYR A 282 13.66 12.70 -24.95
CA TYR A 282 13.65 11.38 -24.31
C TYR A 282 14.23 11.41 -22.89
N ILE A 283 15.26 12.25 -22.66
CA ILE A 283 15.79 12.49 -21.32
C ILE A 283 14.71 13.11 -20.42
N GLY A 284 13.94 14.08 -20.93
CA GLY A 284 12.83 14.70 -20.22
C GLY A 284 11.70 13.73 -19.89
N LEU A 285 11.29 12.90 -20.86
CA LEU A 285 10.27 11.86 -20.64
C LEU A 285 10.73 10.83 -19.60
N HIS A 286 12.00 10.39 -19.67
CA HIS A 286 12.54 9.49 -18.67
C HIS A 286 12.57 10.12 -17.28
N ALA A 287 12.99 11.39 -17.17
CA ALA A 287 13.00 12.10 -15.89
C ALA A 287 11.58 12.23 -15.31
N ALA A 288 10.58 12.57 -16.13
CA ALA A 288 9.19 12.63 -15.70
C ALA A 288 8.67 11.27 -15.22
N MET A 289 8.94 10.20 -15.99
CA MET A 289 8.58 8.82 -15.63
C MET A 289 9.22 8.39 -14.31
N MET A 290 10.54 8.58 -14.16
CA MET A 290 11.30 8.22 -12.96
C MET A 290 10.78 8.95 -11.72
N SER A 291 10.55 10.26 -11.81
CA SER A 291 9.98 11.05 -10.71
C SER A 291 8.57 10.58 -10.35
N SER A 292 7.70 10.35 -11.35
CA SER A 292 6.34 9.86 -11.12
C SER A 292 6.32 8.49 -10.43
N VAL A 293 7.07 7.51 -10.93
CA VAL A 293 7.13 6.17 -10.32
C VAL A 293 7.65 6.24 -8.89
N THR A 294 8.66 7.07 -8.63
CA THR A 294 9.21 7.25 -7.27
C THR A 294 8.14 7.82 -6.33
N ILE A 295 7.37 8.83 -6.75
CA ILE A 295 6.29 9.41 -5.94
C ILE A 295 5.14 8.42 -5.74
N CYS A 296 4.73 7.71 -6.78
CA CYS A 296 3.71 6.66 -6.69
C CYS A 296 4.16 5.54 -5.72
N GLY A 297 5.43 5.14 -5.75
CA GLY A 297 5.97 4.15 -4.81
C GLY A 297 5.99 4.65 -3.36
N LEU A 298 6.47 5.88 -3.13
CA LEU A 298 6.53 6.49 -1.79
C LEU A 298 5.14 6.70 -1.16
N THR A 299 4.11 6.92 -1.97
CA THR A 299 2.72 7.11 -1.51
C THR A 299 1.94 5.80 -1.44
N GLY A 300 2.19 4.87 -2.36
CA GLY A 300 1.47 3.60 -2.47
C GLY A 300 1.98 2.50 -1.53
N LEU A 301 3.30 2.41 -1.30
CA LEU A 301 3.87 1.38 -0.40
C LEU A 301 3.37 1.49 1.04
N PRO A 302 3.33 2.68 1.67
CA PRO A 302 2.75 2.80 3.00
C PRO A 302 1.33 2.29 3.05
N LEU A 303 0.48 2.68 2.08
CA LEU A 303 -0.91 2.22 2.00
C LEU A 303 -1.02 0.71 1.83
N HIS A 304 -0.14 0.10 1.04
CA HIS A 304 -0.13 -1.36 0.84
C HIS A 304 0.23 -2.12 2.12
N PHE A 305 1.13 -1.59 2.93
CA PHE A 305 1.60 -2.17 4.19
C PHE A 305 1.07 -1.38 5.40
N ALA A 306 -0.22 -1.04 5.41
CA ALA A 306 -0.83 -0.15 6.40
C ALA A 306 -0.76 -0.67 7.85
N ASP A 307 -0.57 -1.97 8.02
CA ASP A 307 -0.38 -2.66 9.30
C ASP A 307 1.02 -2.45 9.91
N ARG A 308 1.99 -1.94 9.14
CA ARG A 308 3.38 -1.84 9.59
C ARG A 308 3.71 -0.46 10.20
N PRO A 309 4.45 -0.39 11.33
CA PRO A 309 4.76 0.88 12.00
C PRO A 309 5.52 1.90 11.13
N TRP A 310 6.40 1.41 10.23
CA TRP A 310 7.13 2.29 9.32
C TRP A 310 6.19 2.99 8.32
N SER A 311 5.10 2.33 7.90
CA SER A 311 4.10 2.89 6.99
C SER A 311 3.38 4.08 7.62
N VAL A 312 3.00 3.97 8.89
CA VAL A 312 2.39 5.08 9.65
C VAL A 312 3.33 6.28 9.71
N SER A 313 4.62 6.03 9.90
CA SER A 313 5.64 7.10 9.98
C SER A 313 5.80 7.82 8.64
N ILE A 314 5.88 7.08 7.53
CA ILE A 314 5.95 7.67 6.19
C ILE A 314 4.65 8.42 5.84
N MET A 315 3.49 7.84 6.16
CA MET A 315 2.19 8.47 5.89
C MET A 315 2.06 9.82 6.63
N ARG A 316 2.51 9.90 7.89
CA ARG A 316 2.57 11.16 8.64
C ARG A 316 3.51 12.18 7.99
N LEU A 317 4.69 11.76 7.54
CA LEU A 317 5.64 12.64 6.83
C LEU A 317 5.08 13.17 5.51
N LEU A 318 4.24 12.40 4.84
CA LEU A 318 3.55 12.83 3.61
C LEU A 318 2.35 13.74 3.85
N GLY A 319 1.99 14.02 5.10
CA GLY A 319 0.83 14.85 5.45
C GLY A 319 -0.50 14.09 5.49
N GLY A 320 -0.47 12.78 5.77
CA GLY A 320 -1.64 11.94 5.95
C GLY A 320 -2.17 11.28 4.66
N PRO A 321 -3.16 10.37 4.78
CA PRO A 321 -3.69 9.61 3.65
C PRO A 321 -4.27 10.49 2.52
N GLY A 322 -4.97 11.58 2.86
CA GLY A 322 -5.53 12.51 1.87
C GLY A 322 -4.46 13.16 0.99
N THR A 323 -3.39 13.69 1.60
CA THR A 323 -2.26 14.31 0.89
C THR A 323 -1.50 13.27 0.07
N ALA A 324 -1.20 12.10 0.64
CA ALA A 324 -0.53 11.01 -0.06
C ALA A 324 -1.33 10.56 -1.29
N GLY A 325 -2.65 10.42 -1.16
CA GLY A 325 -3.54 10.09 -2.28
C GLY A 325 -3.56 11.16 -3.38
N LEU A 326 -3.52 12.45 -3.02
CA LEU A 326 -3.39 13.54 -4.00
C LEU A 326 -2.06 13.45 -4.77
N LEU A 327 -0.95 13.33 -4.06
CA LEU A 327 0.39 13.20 -4.66
C LEU A 327 0.46 11.99 -5.59
N HIS A 328 -0.10 10.85 -5.16
CA HIS A 328 -0.16 9.64 -5.96
C HIS A 328 -0.89 9.87 -7.29
N ARG A 329 -2.07 10.49 -7.25
CA ARG A 329 -2.89 10.76 -8.45
C ARG A 329 -2.22 11.76 -9.39
N VAL A 330 -1.60 12.81 -8.87
CA VAL A 330 -0.84 13.78 -9.68
C VAL A 330 0.34 13.10 -10.37
N ALA A 331 1.12 12.29 -9.64
CA ALA A 331 2.23 11.54 -10.20
C ALA A 331 1.75 10.53 -11.26
N ALA A 332 0.63 9.85 -11.03
CA ALA A 332 0.02 8.92 -11.98
C ALA A 332 -0.47 9.61 -13.26
N ILE A 333 -1.04 10.82 -13.17
CA ILE A 333 -1.39 11.63 -14.34
C ILE A 333 -0.13 11.97 -15.15
N VAL A 334 0.93 12.48 -14.50
CA VAL A 334 2.20 12.82 -15.18
C VAL A 334 2.79 11.60 -15.86
N MET A 335 2.72 10.44 -15.20
CA MET A 335 3.18 9.16 -15.75
C MET A 335 2.37 8.75 -16.99
N THR A 336 1.06 8.85 -16.91
CA THR A 336 0.13 8.51 -18.00
C THR A 336 0.32 9.44 -19.19
N VAL A 337 0.43 10.76 -18.97
CA VAL A 337 0.71 11.74 -20.01
C VAL A 337 2.06 11.45 -20.67
N THR A 338 3.09 11.14 -19.89
CA THR A 338 4.42 10.77 -20.41
C THR A 338 4.34 9.54 -21.32
N PHE A 339 3.58 8.52 -20.91
CA PHE A 339 3.34 7.32 -21.72
C PHE A 339 2.57 7.65 -23.02
N VAL A 340 1.50 8.44 -22.94
CA VAL A 340 0.72 8.86 -24.12
C VAL A 340 1.58 9.66 -25.10
N VAL A 341 2.38 10.61 -24.62
CA VAL A 341 3.31 11.38 -25.47
C VAL A 341 4.28 10.44 -26.21
N TYR A 342 4.78 9.42 -25.51
CA TYR A 342 5.65 8.42 -26.12
C TYR A 342 4.93 7.58 -27.21
N ILE A 343 3.69 7.15 -26.97
CA ILE A 343 2.87 6.43 -27.96
C ILE A 343 2.59 7.31 -29.19
N VAL A 344 2.19 8.57 -28.98
CA VAL A 344 1.97 9.54 -30.07
C VAL A 344 3.25 9.72 -30.89
N GLN A 345 4.41 9.70 -30.24
CA GLN A 345 5.69 9.80 -30.94
C GLN A 345 5.98 8.57 -31.80
N ILE A 346 5.71 7.36 -31.30
CA ILE A 346 5.82 6.13 -32.10
C ILE A 346 4.88 6.21 -33.30
N ALA A 347 3.62 6.60 -33.08
CA ALA A 347 2.64 6.77 -34.15
C ALA A 347 3.07 7.81 -35.18
N TYR A 348 3.64 8.94 -34.75
CA TYR A 348 4.17 9.97 -35.64
C TYR A 348 5.35 9.46 -36.49
N ARG A 349 6.28 8.70 -35.88
CA ARG A 349 7.41 8.09 -36.62
C ARG A 349 6.93 7.08 -37.65
N LEU A 350 5.89 6.32 -37.32
CA LEU A 350 5.31 5.31 -38.20
C LEU A 350 4.47 5.92 -39.33
N LEU A 351 3.51 6.77 -39.00
CA LEU A 351 2.47 7.23 -39.93
C LEU A 351 2.90 8.46 -40.74
N VAL A 352 3.62 9.39 -40.10
CA VAL A 352 4.03 10.66 -40.73
C VAL A 352 5.43 10.56 -41.32
N ARG A 353 6.42 10.15 -40.52
CA ARG A 353 7.80 10.02 -41.01
C ARG A 353 8.04 8.76 -41.84
N ARG A 354 7.13 7.77 -41.78
CA ARG A 354 7.22 6.48 -42.48
C ARG A 354 8.59 5.83 -42.29
N GLU A 355 9.10 5.89 -41.06
CA GLU A 355 10.44 5.43 -40.72
C GLU A 355 10.54 3.91 -40.91
N LYS A 356 11.39 3.49 -41.85
CA LYS A 356 11.63 2.07 -42.14
C LYS A 356 12.45 1.44 -41.00
N GLY A 357 12.15 0.19 -40.66
CA GLY A 357 12.89 -0.56 -39.64
C GLY A 357 12.47 -0.27 -38.19
N LEU A 358 11.31 0.35 -37.96
CA LEU A 358 10.75 0.50 -36.61
C LEU A 358 10.38 -0.86 -35.99
N PHE A 359 9.88 -1.78 -36.82
CA PHE A 359 9.43 -3.12 -36.44
C PHE A 359 10.32 -4.25 -36.98
N SER A 360 11.46 -3.92 -37.61
CA SER A 360 12.39 -4.91 -38.17
C SER A 360 13.83 -4.40 -38.12
N GLY A 361 14.79 -5.33 -38.19
CA GLY A 361 16.21 -4.96 -38.17
C GLY A 361 16.71 -4.44 -36.81
N PRO A 362 17.90 -3.82 -36.78
CA PRO A 362 18.58 -3.41 -35.54
C PRO A 362 17.88 -2.32 -34.74
N ASN A 363 17.03 -1.52 -35.39
CA ASN A 363 16.36 -0.38 -34.75
C ASN A 363 15.08 -0.77 -34.00
N THR A 364 14.62 -2.01 -34.13
CA THR A 364 13.36 -2.44 -33.53
C THR A 364 13.47 -2.73 -32.04
N MET A 365 12.45 -2.30 -31.30
CA MET A 365 12.22 -2.69 -29.91
C MET A 365 11.48 -4.02 -29.77
N LEU A 366 11.00 -4.61 -30.88
CA LEU A 366 10.39 -5.94 -30.84
C LEU A 366 11.46 -7.01 -30.54
N PRO A 367 11.13 -8.01 -29.70
CA PRO A 367 11.96 -9.20 -29.53
C PRO A 367 12.15 -9.93 -30.87
N ARG A 368 13.38 -10.32 -31.16
CA ARG A 368 13.80 -11.06 -32.36
C ARG A 368 14.54 -12.31 -31.94
N LYS A 369 14.72 -13.24 -32.89
CA LYS A 369 15.57 -14.44 -32.70
C LYS A 369 16.97 -14.10 -32.17
N GLN A 370 17.56 -12.99 -32.61
CA GLN A 370 18.87 -12.54 -32.14
C GLN A 370 18.90 -12.27 -30.62
N ASP A 371 17.81 -11.75 -30.05
CA ASP A 371 17.76 -11.43 -28.62
C ASP A 371 17.83 -12.69 -27.76
N PHE A 372 17.24 -13.80 -28.21
CA PHE A 372 17.38 -15.12 -27.57
C PHE A 372 18.80 -15.68 -27.72
N LEU A 373 19.41 -15.55 -28.91
CA LEU A 373 20.80 -15.96 -29.12
C LEU A 373 21.76 -15.16 -28.21
N ASP A 374 21.53 -13.87 -28.06
CA ASP A 374 22.30 -12.99 -27.19
C ASP A 374 22.09 -13.33 -25.70
N LEU A 375 20.86 -13.70 -25.29
CA LEU A 375 20.57 -14.21 -23.95
C LEU A 375 21.34 -15.49 -23.66
N PHE A 376 21.25 -16.52 -24.52
CA PHE A 376 22.00 -17.76 -24.33
C PHE A 376 23.50 -17.55 -24.39
N GLY A 377 23.98 -16.64 -25.25
CA GLY A 377 25.37 -16.23 -25.29
C GLY A 377 25.82 -15.59 -23.96
N MET A 378 24.99 -14.74 -23.37
CA MET A 378 25.26 -14.17 -22.04
C MET A 378 25.28 -15.23 -20.95
N LEU A 379 24.34 -16.18 -20.96
CA LEU A 379 24.33 -17.29 -20.00
C LEU A 379 25.61 -18.14 -20.11
N LYS A 380 26.06 -18.46 -21.33
CA LYS A 380 27.35 -19.14 -21.55
C LYS A 380 28.53 -18.31 -21.03
N TRP A 381 28.52 -17.00 -21.27
CA TRP A 381 29.55 -16.10 -20.78
C TRP A 381 29.59 -16.04 -19.24
N PHE A 382 28.43 -16.01 -18.57
CA PHE A 382 28.34 -16.02 -17.12
C PHE A 382 29.07 -17.20 -16.50
N VAL A 383 28.89 -18.40 -17.07
CA VAL A 383 29.55 -19.64 -16.60
C VAL A 383 30.93 -19.88 -17.23
N GLY A 384 31.45 -18.93 -18.01
CA GLY A 384 32.78 -19.01 -18.62
C GLY A 384 32.91 -19.95 -19.82
N LEU A 385 31.80 -20.42 -20.38
CA LEU A 385 31.75 -21.32 -21.54
C LEU A 385 31.74 -20.58 -22.89
N GLY A 386 31.91 -19.26 -22.90
CA GLY A 386 31.92 -18.46 -24.12
C GLY A 386 32.36 -17.02 -23.90
N GLU A 387 32.59 -16.32 -25.00
CA GLU A 387 32.87 -14.88 -25.00
C GLU A 387 31.60 -14.06 -24.76
N ARG A 388 31.77 -12.82 -24.28
CA ARG A 388 30.66 -11.88 -24.09
C ARG A 388 30.05 -11.56 -25.47
N PRO A 389 28.73 -11.68 -25.66
CA PRO A 389 28.09 -11.39 -26.94
C PRO A 389 28.35 -9.95 -27.40
N LYS A 390 28.52 -9.79 -28.72
CA LYS A 390 28.59 -8.47 -29.36
C LYS A 390 27.18 -7.93 -29.56
N PHE A 391 26.84 -6.88 -28.83
CA PHE A 391 25.51 -6.29 -28.89
C PHE A 391 25.38 -5.26 -30.02
N ASP A 392 24.14 -5.09 -30.45
CA ASP A 392 23.72 -4.07 -31.41
C ASP A 392 23.05 -2.89 -30.66
N ARG A 393 22.35 -2.02 -31.39
CA ARG A 393 21.70 -0.81 -30.87
C ARG A 393 20.90 -1.03 -29.60
N TRP A 394 20.19 -2.15 -29.54
CA TRP A 394 19.39 -2.60 -28.39
C TRP A 394 19.89 -3.96 -27.93
N THR A 395 20.07 -4.12 -26.62
CA THR A 395 20.34 -5.43 -26.02
C THR A 395 19.03 -6.13 -25.68
N TYR A 396 19.08 -7.45 -25.43
CA TYR A 396 17.88 -8.19 -25.05
C TYR A 396 17.30 -7.71 -23.72
N TRP A 397 18.15 -7.31 -22.75
CA TRP A 397 17.66 -6.84 -21.45
C TRP A 397 17.05 -5.44 -21.55
N GLU A 398 17.57 -4.55 -22.40
CA GLU A 398 16.94 -3.24 -22.63
C GLU A 398 15.55 -3.39 -23.25
N LYS A 399 15.38 -4.36 -24.15
CA LYS A 399 14.05 -4.67 -24.70
C LYS A 399 13.13 -5.30 -23.66
N PHE A 400 13.68 -6.18 -22.81
CA PHE A 400 12.94 -6.76 -21.71
C PHE A 400 12.45 -5.67 -20.74
N ASP A 401 13.35 -4.82 -20.25
CA ASP A 401 13.02 -3.66 -19.40
C ASP A 401 11.96 -2.77 -20.06
N TYR A 402 12.12 -2.47 -21.35
CA TYR A 402 11.16 -1.68 -22.11
C TYR A 402 9.77 -2.30 -22.13
N TRP A 403 9.65 -3.59 -22.47
CA TRP A 403 8.35 -4.26 -22.56
C TRP A 403 7.73 -4.53 -21.20
N ALA A 404 8.54 -4.83 -20.18
CA ALA A 404 8.08 -4.96 -18.80
C ALA A 404 7.36 -3.68 -18.35
N VAL A 405 8.01 -2.52 -18.54
CA VAL A 405 7.39 -1.22 -18.20
C VAL A 405 6.22 -0.90 -19.15
N PHE A 406 6.32 -1.19 -20.44
CA PHE A 406 5.26 -0.89 -21.40
C PHE A 406 3.94 -1.60 -21.06
N TRP A 407 3.99 -2.89 -20.74
CA TRP A 407 2.82 -3.65 -20.31
C TRP A 407 2.39 -3.28 -18.89
N GLY A 408 3.35 -3.07 -17.99
CA GLY A 408 3.08 -2.60 -16.63
C GLY A 408 2.29 -1.29 -16.63
N MET A 409 2.60 -0.34 -17.52
CA MET A 409 1.85 0.91 -17.67
C MET A 409 0.37 0.69 -18.05
N VAL A 410 0.07 -0.32 -18.86
CA VAL A 410 -1.31 -0.66 -19.22
C VAL A 410 -2.04 -1.30 -18.04
N ILE A 411 -1.38 -2.22 -17.34
CA ILE A 411 -1.94 -2.96 -16.21
C ILE A 411 -2.17 -2.04 -15.00
N ILE A 412 -1.12 -1.37 -14.51
CA ILE A 412 -1.18 -0.48 -13.36
C ILE A 412 -1.99 0.79 -13.66
N GLY A 413 -1.89 1.31 -14.89
CA GLY A 413 -2.67 2.47 -15.32
C GLY A 413 -4.16 2.14 -15.44
N GLY A 414 -4.51 1.02 -16.08
CA GLY A 414 -5.89 0.58 -16.24
C GLY A 414 -6.57 0.26 -14.91
N SER A 415 -5.91 -0.55 -14.06
CA SER A 415 -6.38 -0.83 -12.70
C SER A 415 -6.48 0.43 -11.84
N GLY A 416 -5.52 1.36 -11.95
CA GLY A 416 -5.54 2.62 -11.21
C GLY A 416 -6.71 3.53 -11.59
N VAL A 417 -7.02 3.65 -12.88
CA VAL A 417 -8.19 4.41 -13.35
C VAL A 417 -9.49 3.79 -12.84
N LEU A 418 -9.60 2.46 -12.86
CA LEU A 418 -10.76 1.76 -12.34
C LEU A 418 -10.94 1.98 -10.82
N LEU A 419 -9.85 1.94 -10.05
CA LEU A 419 -9.87 2.21 -8.61
C LEU A 419 -10.11 3.69 -8.27
N TRP A 420 -9.71 4.62 -9.15
CA TRP A 420 -9.97 6.05 -8.95
C TRP A 420 -11.44 6.40 -9.24
N PHE A 421 -12.06 5.76 -10.24
CA PHE A 421 -13.46 6.00 -10.58
C PHE A 421 -14.31 4.74 -10.42
N PRO A 422 -14.42 4.17 -9.21
CA PRO A 422 -14.95 2.82 -9.02
C PRO A 422 -16.45 2.74 -9.35
N VAL A 423 -17.24 3.79 -9.01
CA VAL A 423 -18.66 3.88 -9.38
C VAL A 423 -18.85 4.04 -10.89
N ALA A 424 -18.00 4.80 -11.58
CA ALA A 424 -18.13 4.97 -13.03
C ALA A 424 -17.68 3.71 -13.78
N GLY A 425 -16.59 3.08 -13.35
CA GLY A 425 -16.04 1.87 -13.96
C GLY A 425 -17.00 0.68 -13.83
N THR A 426 -17.63 0.51 -12.68
CA THR A 426 -18.58 -0.60 -12.42
C THR A 426 -19.90 -0.51 -13.20
N ARG A 427 -20.16 0.59 -13.90
CA ARG A 427 -21.25 0.62 -14.89
C ARG A 427 -21.01 -0.32 -16.07
N PHE A 428 -19.75 -0.64 -16.36
CA PHE A 428 -19.35 -1.49 -17.47
C PHE A 428 -18.93 -2.89 -17.03
N MET A 429 -18.80 -3.13 -15.73
CA MET A 429 -18.22 -4.35 -15.17
C MET A 429 -18.67 -4.60 -13.73
N PRO A 430 -18.75 -5.86 -13.27
CA PRO A 430 -19.18 -6.17 -11.92
C PRO A 430 -18.17 -5.69 -10.85
N GLY A 431 -18.66 -5.42 -9.64
CA GLY A 431 -17.90 -4.86 -8.52
C GLY A 431 -16.76 -5.73 -8.02
N TRP A 432 -16.83 -7.05 -8.20
CA TRP A 432 -15.70 -7.94 -7.87
C TRP A 432 -14.45 -7.62 -8.72
N MET A 433 -14.61 -6.98 -9.89
CA MET A 433 -13.45 -6.53 -10.67
C MET A 433 -12.69 -5.38 -9.99
N LEU A 434 -13.30 -4.66 -9.05
CA LEU A 434 -12.57 -3.73 -8.18
C LEU A 434 -11.66 -4.48 -7.21
N ASN A 435 -12.11 -5.63 -6.66
CA ASN A 435 -11.24 -6.51 -5.86
C ASN A 435 -10.06 -7.02 -6.70
N ALA A 436 -10.33 -7.51 -7.91
CA ALA A 436 -9.27 -7.94 -8.84
C ALA A 436 -8.32 -6.79 -9.20
N ALA A 437 -8.85 -5.58 -9.46
CA ALA A 437 -8.03 -4.42 -9.76
C ALA A 437 -7.14 -4.01 -8.58
N ALA A 438 -7.63 -4.09 -7.35
CA ALA A 438 -6.83 -3.82 -6.15
C ALA A 438 -5.68 -4.81 -6.00
N VAL A 439 -5.94 -6.11 -6.24
CA VAL A 439 -4.89 -7.16 -6.25
C VAL A 439 -3.87 -6.87 -7.35
N VAL A 440 -4.31 -6.69 -8.59
CA VAL A 440 -3.43 -6.46 -9.74
C VAL A 440 -2.61 -5.19 -9.58
N HIS A 441 -3.24 -4.08 -9.16
CA HIS A 441 -2.55 -2.81 -8.96
C HIS A 441 -1.46 -2.91 -7.88
N GLY A 442 -1.79 -3.53 -6.74
CA GLY A 442 -0.85 -3.74 -5.64
C GLY A 442 0.33 -4.62 -6.03
N HIS A 443 0.08 -5.79 -6.63
CA HIS A 443 1.13 -6.72 -7.01
C HIS A 443 1.99 -6.21 -8.17
N GLU A 444 1.37 -5.56 -9.16
CA GLU A 444 2.11 -4.91 -10.26
C GLU A 444 2.99 -3.78 -9.73
N ALA A 445 2.53 -3.02 -8.72
CA ALA A 445 3.36 -2.00 -8.08
C ALA A 445 4.58 -2.61 -7.37
N LEU A 446 4.41 -3.72 -6.63
CA LEU A 446 5.53 -4.43 -6.00
C LEU A 446 6.51 -4.98 -7.05
N LEU A 447 5.98 -5.55 -8.13
CA LEU A 447 6.77 -6.04 -9.26
C LEU A 447 7.57 -4.91 -9.90
N ALA A 448 6.91 -3.80 -10.25
CA ALA A 448 7.52 -2.65 -10.90
C ALA A 448 8.57 -2.01 -10.00
N LEU A 449 8.26 -1.70 -8.74
CA LEU A 449 9.21 -1.07 -7.81
C LEU A 449 10.40 -1.98 -7.52
N GLY A 450 10.15 -3.26 -7.21
CA GLY A 450 11.23 -4.20 -6.95
C GLY A 450 12.09 -4.42 -8.18
N PHE A 451 11.50 -4.60 -9.37
CA PHE A 451 12.26 -4.77 -10.62
C PHE A 451 13.08 -3.52 -10.96
N LEU A 452 12.47 -2.34 -10.85
CA LEU A 452 13.13 -1.07 -11.16
C LEU A 452 14.32 -0.80 -10.23
N PHE A 453 14.16 -1.04 -8.93
CA PHE A 453 15.20 -0.76 -7.95
C PHE A 453 16.20 -1.89 -7.71
N THR A 454 15.99 -3.08 -8.30
CA THR A 454 16.98 -4.17 -8.31
C THR A 454 17.59 -4.35 -9.69
N ILE A 455 16.85 -4.95 -10.60
CA ILE A 455 17.33 -5.44 -11.90
C ILE A 455 17.60 -4.26 -12.85
N HIS A 456 16.67 -3.32 -12.98
CA HIS A 456 16.86 -2.16 -13.85
C HIS A 456 17.98 -1.25 -13.34
N LEU A 457 18.01 -0.90 -12.04
CA LEU A 457 19.13 -0.14 -11.47
C LEU A 457 20.47 -0.87 -11.61
N PHE A 458 20.49 -2.20 -11.45
CA PHE A 458 21.67 -3.00 -11.74
C PHE A 458 22.09 -2.85 -13.19
N ASN A 459 21.19 -3.10 -14.14
CA ASN A 459 21.42 -3.00 -15.57
C ASN A 459 21.79 -1.58 -16.03
N GLY A 460 21.28 -0.54 -15.39
CA GLY A 460 21.49 0.84 -15.79
C GLY A 460 22.72 1.48 -15.14
N HIS A 461 22.92 1.24 -13.85
CA HIS A 461 23.80 2.07 -13.03
C HIS A 461 24.82 1.28 -12.19
N LEU A 462 24.47 0.12 -11.66
CA LEU A 462 25.28 -0.56 -10.64
C LEU A 462 26.21 -1.67 -11.17
N ARG A 463 26.18 -1.98 -12.48
CA ARG A 463 27.16 -2.91 -13.05
C ARG A 463 28.61 -2.43 -12.84
N PRO A 464 29.59 -3.32 -12.65
CA PRO A 464 30.99 -2.90 -12.41
C PRO A 464 31.59 -2.00 -13.49
N ASP A 465 31.16 -2.12 -14.76
CA ASP A 465 31.57 -1.27 -15.88
C ASP A 465 30.90 0.12 -15.90
N LYS A 466 29.84 0.32 -15.11
CA LYS A 466 29.03 1.56 -15.01
C LYS A 466 28.93 2.16 -13.61
N PHE A 467 29.40 1.46 -12.58
CA PHE A 467 29.32 1.87 -11.18
C PHE A 467 30.15 3.13 -10.88
N PRO A 468 29.60 4.15 -10.18
CA PRO A 468 28.36 4.10 -9.40
C PRO A 468 27.07 4.42 -10.17
N VAL A 469 27.17 5.18 -11.27
CA VAL A 469 26.03 5.65 -12.07
C VAL A 469 26.46 5.78 -13.53
N ASP A 470 25.62 5.30 -14.46
CA ASP A 470 25.65 5.71 -15.86
C ASP A 470 24.98 7.08 -16.07
N LEU A 471 25.71 8.02 -16.68
CA LEU A 471 25.27 9.38 -16.92
C LEU A 471 24.61 9.58 -18.29
N LEU A 472 24.54 8.52 -19.11
CA LEU A 472 24.00 8.56 -20.46
C LEU A 472 22.58 9.14 -20.51
N PHE A 473 21.70 8.76 -19.59
CA PHE A 473 20.33 9.26 -19.52
C PHE A 473 20.19 10.67 -18.95
N TYR A 474 21.27 11.30 -18.49
CA TYR A 474 21.29 12.69 -18.02
C TYR A 474 21.94 13.63 -19.06
N THR A 475 23.01 13.17 -19.69
CA THR A 475 23.79 13.96 -20.66
C THR A 475 23.34 13.73 -22.10
N GLY A 476 22.79 12.55 -22.39
CA GLY A 476 22.45 12.04 -23.73
C GLY A 476 23.64 11.60 -24.56
N ARG A 477 24.84 11.51 -23.96
CA ARG A 477 26.12 11.37 -24.65
C ARG A 477 27.02 10.36 -23.95
N MET A 478 27.80 9.63 -24.74
CA MET A 478 28.84 8.71 -24.29
C MET A 478 30.12 8.91 -25.12
N THR A 479 31.27 8.43 -24.65
CA THR A 479 32.51 8.52 -25.44
C THR A 479 32.51 7.52 -26.59
N GLU A 480 33.30 7.79 -27.64
CA GLU A 480 33.46 6.88 -28.78
C GLU A 480 33.93 5.47 -28.36
N ASP A 481 34.89 5.38 -27.44
CA ASP A 481 35.40 4.10 -26.95
C ASP A 481 34.33 3.31 -26.18
N GLU A 482 33.53 4.00 -25.36
CA GLU A 482 32.40 3.40 -24.65
C GLU A 482 31.34 2.90 -25.65
N PHE A 483 31.06 3.67 -26.69
CA PHE A 483 30.12 3.29 -27.75
C PHE A 483 30.61 2.05 -28.51
N LYS A 484 31.90 1.99 -28.84
CA LYS A 484 32.54 0.83 -29.51
C LYS A 484 32.52 -0.42 -28.63
N HIS A 485 32.71 -0.26 -27.32
CA HIS A 485 32.69 -1.37 -26.37
C HIS A 485 31.27 -1.93 -26.15
N GLU A 486 30.28 -1.05 -25.95
CA GLU A 486 28.91 -1.46 -25.61
C GLU A 486 28.05 -1.82 -26.82
N ARG A 487 28.29 -1.17 -27.96
CA ARG A 487 27.51 -1.32 -29.20
C ARG A 487 28.40 -1.65 -30.39
N PRO A 488 29.23 -2.71 -30.32
CA PRO A 488 30.19 -3.02 -31.37
C PRO A 488 29.53 -3.19 -32.75
N LYS A 489 28.38 -3.88 -32.83
CA LYS A 489 27.69 -4.09 -34.12
C LYS A 489 27.08 -2.80 -34.69
N GLU A 490 26.66 -1.89 -33.82
CA GLU A 490 26.14 -0.58 -34.25
C GLU A 490 27.27 0.32 -34.74
N TYR A 491 28.40 0.32 -34.03
CA TYR A 491 29.61 1.04 -34.44
C TYR A 491 30.14 0.52 -35.77
N GLU A 492 30.32 -0.80 -35.92
CA GLU A 492 30.80 -1.44 -37.15
C GLU A 492 29.91 -1.07 -38.36
N ARG A 493 28.59 -1.07 -38.17
CA ARG A 493 27.64 -0.66 -39.21
C ARG A 493 27.70 0.84 -39.50
N ALA A 494 27.83 1.70 -38.50
CA ALA A 494 27.96 3.14 -38.72
C ALA A 494 29.23 3.50 -39.50
N VAL A 495 30.32 2.76 -39.29
CA VAL A 495 31.56 2.86 -40.08
C VAL A 495 31.33 2.38 -41.51
N ALA A 496 30.75 1.19 -41.69
CA ALA A 496 30.48 0.61 -43.01
C ALA A 496 29.55 1.49 -43.87
N ASP A 497 28.53 2.10 -43.24
CA ASP A 497 27.55 2.97 -43.91
C ASP A 497 28.07 4.42 -44.11
N GLY A 498 29.27 4.76 -43.60
CA GLY A 498 29.82 6.12 -43.65
C GLY A 498 29.00 7.15 -42.86
N THR A 499 28.28 6.71 -41.82
CA THR A 499 27.38 7.57 -41.02
C THR A 499 27.92 7.91 -39.63
N LEU A 500 29.07 7.35 -39.22
CA LEU A 500 29.67 7.55 -37.90
C LEU A 500 29.84 9.04 -37.55
N GLU A 501 30.30 9.85 -38.49
CA GLU A 501 30.57 11.29 -38.30
C GLU A 501 29.31 12.08 -37.94
N LYS A 502 28.14 11.62 -38.37
CA LYS A 502 26.84 12.23 -38.04
C LYS A 502 26.40 11.95 -36.60
N LEU A 503 27.01 10.96 -35.95
CA LEU A 503 26.72 10.57 -34.57
C LEU A 503 27.53 11.38 -33.55
N PHE A 504 28.63 11.99 -33.98
CA PHE A 504 29.45 12.82 -33.09
C PHE A 504 28.75 14.12 -32.71
N ASP A 505 28.93 14.51 -31.44
CA ASP A 505 28.37 15.71 -30.84
C ASP A 505 29.39 16.28 -29.83
N ARG A 506 29.08 17.48 -29.32
CA ARG A 506 29.88 18.15 -28.30
C ARG A 506 29.95 17.36 -26.99
N GLU A 507 30.96 17.65 -26.19
CA GLU A 507 31.09 17.12 -24.84
C GLU A 507 29.90 17.48 -23.93
N PRO A 508 29.56 16.64 -22.94
CA PRO A 508 28.56 16.95 -21.93
C PRO A 508 28.87 18.24 -21.15
N ARG A 509 27.86 19.08 -20.97
CA ARG A 509 27.97 20.24 -20.08
C ARG A 509 28.18 19.77 -18.63
N ARG A 510 29.20 20.31 -17.96
CA ARG A 510 29.57 19.98 -16.56
C ARG A 510 28.39 20.06 -15.59
N VAL A 511 27.52 21.05 -15.75
CA VAL A 511 26.30 21.22 -14.93
C VAL A 511 25.36 20.00 -15.03
N ARG A 512 25.14 19.46 -16.25
CA ARG A 512 24.27 18.29 -16.43
C ARG A 512 24.88 17.03 -15.85
N THR A 513 26.20 16.90 -15.90
CA THR A 513 26.95 15.79 -15.28
C THR A 513 26.79 15.81 -13.76
N ILE A 514 26.98 16.97 -13.12
CA ILE A 514 26.84 17.11 -11.65
C ILE A 514 25.39 16.85 -11.23
N MET A 515 24.43 17.48 -11.92
CA MET A 515 23.00 17.27 -11.65
C MET A 515 22.62 15.79 -11.78
N GLY A 516 23.11 15.11 -12.82
CA GLY A 516 22.84 13.69 -13.02
C GLY A 516 23.37 12.82 -11.88
N LEU A 517 24.54 13.12 -11.33
CA LEU A 517 25.09 12.41 -10.17
C LEU A 517 24.22 12.62 -8.92
N VAL A 518 23.82 13.86 -8.64
CA VAL A 518 23.00 14.20 -7.47
C VAL A 518 21.61 13.54 -7.54
N VAL A 519 20.92 13.71 -8.67
CA VAL A 519 19.59 13.13 -8.89
C VAL A 519 19.63 11.60 -8.85
N SER A 520 20.65 10.98 -9.45
CA SER A 520 20.84 9.53 -9.36
C SER A 520 21.07 9.07 -7.93
N GLY A 521 21.94 9.77 -7.18
CA GLY A 521 22.23 9.41 -5.78
C GLY A 521 20.96 9.43 -4.92
N ILE A 522 20.14 10.48 -5.06
CA ILE A 522 18.86 10.60 -4.35
C ILE A 522 17.90 9.49 -4.77
N THR A 523 17.71 9.28 -6.07
CA THR A 523 16.73 8.31 -6.59
C THR A 523 17.13 6.86 -6.24
N VAL A 524 18.42 6.53 -6.36
CA VAL A 524 18.95 5.23 -5.94
C VAL A 524 18.80 5.05 -4.42
N GLY A 525 19.11 6.08 -3.62
CA GLY A 525 18.93 6.03 -2.17
C GLY A 525 17.47 5.78 -1.76
N LEU A 526 16.53 6.51 -2.35
CA LEU A 526 15.09 6.31 -2.13
C LEU A 526 14.63 4.93 -2.61
N GLY A 527 15.12 4.48 -3.77
CA GLY A 527 14.85 3.16 -4.31
C GLY A 527 15.32 2.02 -3.40
N LEU A 528 16.53 2.13 -2.87
CA LEU A 528 17.10 1.16 -1.92
C LEU A 528 16.36 1.20 -0.58
N MET A 529 15.94 2.38 -0.11
CA MET A 529 15.09 2.49 1.08
C MET A 529 13.74 1.78 0.87
N MET A 530 13.07 2.02 -0.25
CA MET A 530 11.81 1.35 -0.60
C MET A 530 11.99 -0.17 -0.70
N LEU A 531 13.07 -0.63 -1.35
CA LEU A 531 13.40 -2.04 -1.42
C LEU A 531 13.63 -2.65 -0.03
N TRP A 532 14.37 -1.95 0.83
CA TRP A 532 14.66 -2.42 2.18
C TRP A 532 13.39 -2.59 3.01
N VAL A 533 12.47 -1.60 3.01
CA VAL A 533 11.20 -1.74 3.76
C VAL A 533 10.32 -2.87 3.20
N MET A 534 10.31 -3.07 1.88
CA MET A 534 9.59 -4.18 1.25
C MET A 534 10.16 -5.54 1.71
N ILE A 535 11.48 -5.73 1.62
CA ILE A 535 12.13 -6.98 2.02
C ILE A 535 12.00 -7.22 3.52
N ALA A 536 12.22 -6.19 4.35
CA ALA A 536 12.10 -6.29 5.80
C ALA A 536 10.69 -6.73 6.21
N THR A 537 9.65 -6.23 5.52
CA THR A 537 8.25 -6.61 5.78
C THR A 537 7.95 -8.05 5.37
N MET A 538 8.62 -8.58 4.34
CA MET A 538 8.43 -9.97 3.91
C MET A 538 9.19 -10.98 4.78
N LEU A 539 10.18 -10.53 5.55
CA LEU A 539 10.98 -11.38 6.47
C LEU A 539 10.40 -11.44 7.89
N ILE A 540 9.44 -10.56 8.23
CA ILE A 540 8.78 -10.44 9.54
C ILE A 540 7.30 -10.76 9.39
#